data_AF-A0ABD2W005-F1
#
_entry.id   AF-A0ABD2W005-F1
#
_cell.length_a   1.000
_cell.length_b   1.000
_cell.length_c   1.000
_cell.angle_alpha   90.00
_cell.angle_beta   90.00
_cell.angle_gamma   90.00
#
_symmetry.space_group_name_H-M   'P 1'
#
loop_
_entity.id
_entity.type
_entity.pdbx_description
1 polymer ?
#
loop_
_entity_poly.entity_id
_entity_poly.type
_entity_poly.pdbx_seq_one_letter_code
_entity_poly.pdbx_strand_id
1 'polypeptide(L)'
;MAWSTRKEGHKQQHSSSRRRRTSSVDLAGGLLFIAALSLLVSLGEQCAVGLTTPGRTWPVGDIAVEHGKPLNITCVLNETFIDRNFPGKTSADLVFFKGQHEVDSQYIHVLNETSIMLNITNPPPENEMYYCKLRLDKRIYHKEYEAVCLNKVAVGCEYPLLIMMAILF
;
A
#
# COMPACT_ATOMS: atom_id res chain seq x y z
N MET A 1 14.93 -22.87 -86.85
CA MET A 1 16.38 -23.04 -87.10
C MET A 1 17.09 -23.17 -85.76
N ALA A 2 17.97 -24.16 -85.69
CA ALA A 2 19.09 -24.32 -84.75
C ALA A 2 18.83 -24.54 -83.24
N TRP A 3 19.52 -25.57 -82.78
CA TRP A 3 19.68 -26.14 -81.44
C TRP A 3 20.56 -25.31 -80.48
N SER A 4 20.66 -25.86 -79.25
CA SER A 4 21.81 -25.88 -78.33
C SER A 4 21.73 -24.82 -77.22
N THR A 5 22.05 -25.06 -75.94
CA THR A 5 22.95 -26.04 -75.29
C THR A 5 22.52 -26.34 -73.83
N ARG A 6 23.02 -27.47 -73.34
CA ARG A 6 23.05 -28.03 -71.97
C ARG A 6 24.01 -27.27 -71.04
N LYS A 7 23.71 -27.14 -69.73
CA LYS A 7 24.52 -27.70 -68.59
C LYS A 7 23.98 -27.37 -67.19
N GLU A 8 24.35 -28.28 -66.28
CA GLU A 8 23.87 -28.61 -64.94
C GLU A 8 24.15 -27.59 -63.82
N GLY A 9 23.40 -27.72 -62.72
CA GLY A 9 23.76 -27.18 -61.40
C GLY A 9 22.92 -27.77 -60.28
N HIS A 10 23.53 -28.66 -59.49
CA HIS A 10 23.04 -29.37 -58.31
C HIS A 10 22.17 -28.57 -57.32
N LYS A 11 21.11 -29.19 -56.79
CA LYS A 11 20.58 -28.91 -55.44
C LYS A 11 20.09 -30.19 -54.77
N GLN A 12 20.86 -30.66 -53.78
CA GLN A 12 20.51 -31.78 -52.92
C GLN A 12 19.47 -31.38 -51.88
N GLN A 13 18.58 -32.34 -51.64
CA GLN A 13 17.50 -32.40 -50.66
C GLN A 13 18.01 -32.19 -49.23
N HIS A 14 17.16 -31.73 -48.31
CA HIS A 14 17.11 -32.36 -46.99
C HIS A 14 15.74 -32.19 -46.31
N SER A 15 15.34 -33.31 -45.69
CA SER A 15 14.03 -33.69 -45.20
C SER A 15 13.65 -33.03 -43.87
N SER A 16 12.35 -32.74 -43.73
CA SER A 16 11.70 -32.20 -42.53
C SER A 16 11.50 -33.25 -41.44
N SER A 17 11.90 -32.95 -40.19
CA SER A 17 11.44 -33.69 -39.01
C SER A 17 11.08 -32.74 -37.86
N ARG A 18 9.87 -32.94 -37.32
CA ARG A 18 9.17 -32.16 -36.29
C ARG A 18 9.97 -32.03 -34.99
N ARG A 19 10.26 -30.79 -34.57
CA ARG A 19 10.81 -30.45 -33.26
C ARG A 19 9.67 -30.32 -32.23
N ARG A 20 9.62 -31.22 -31.24
CA ARG A 20 8.81 -31.04 -30.00
C ARG A 20 9.33 -29.80 -29.27
N ARG A 21 8.53 -28.75 -29.15
CA ARG A 21 8.77 -27.64 -28.23
C ARG A 21 8.24 -28.03 -26.85
N THR A 22 9.11 -28.57 -26.01
CA THR A 22 8.93 -28.54 -24.56
C THR A 22 9.23 -27.12 -24.10
N SER A 23 8.21 -26.37 -23.69
CA SER A 23 8.37 -25.04 -23.10
C SER A 23 9.00 -25.18 -21.72
N SER A 24 10.31 -24.99 -21.65
CA SER A 24 11.01 -24.70 -20.40
C SER A 24 10.59 -23.31 -19.95
N VAL A 25 9.57 -23.21 -19.09
CA VAL A 25 9.37 -22.00 -18.30
C VAL A 25 10.57 -21.88 -17.37
N ASP A 26 11.42 -20.89 -17.60
CA ASP A 26 12.64 -20.65 -16.82
C ASP A 26 12.28 -20.49 -15.33
N LEU A 27 12.59 -21.51 -14.52
CA LEU A 27 12.33 -21.53 -13.07
C LEU A 27 12.91 -20.29 -12.37
N ALA A 28 14.03 -19.76 -12.88
CA ALA A 28 14.67 -18.56 -12.37
C ALA A 28 13.82 -17.29 -12.59
N GLY A 29 13.13 -17.18 -13.73
CA GLY A 29 12.23 -16.07 -14.01
C GLY A 29 11.00 -16.09 -13.11
N GLY A 30 10.40 -17.27 -12.92
CA GLY A 30 9.26 -17.45 -12.01
C GLY A 30 9.60 -17.09 -10.55
N LEU A 31 10.77 -17.52 -10.05
CA LEU A 31 11.23 -17.22 -8.69
C LEU A 31 11.50 -15.72 -8.49
N LEU A 32 12.05 -15.02 -9.48
CA LEU A 32 12.26 -13.57 -9.45
C LEU A 32 10.95 -12.79 -9.43
N PHE A 33 9.96 -13.20 -10.23
CA PHE A 33 8.62 -12.60 -10.21
C PHE A 33 7.92 -12.83 -8.86
N ILE A 34 7.98 -14.03 -8.29
CA ILE A 34 7.39 -14.33 -6.98
C ILE A 34 8.09 -13.55 -5.87
N ALA A 35 9.42 -13.44 -5.88
CA ALA A 35 10.17 -12.65 -4.91
C ALA A 35 9.85 -11.15 -5.01
N ALA A 36 9.71 -10.61 -6.23
CA ALA A 36 9.30 -9.22 -6.45
C ALA A 36 7.86 -8.95 -5.98
N LEU A 37 6.92 -9.85 -6.28
CA LEU A 37 5.54 -9.81 -5.77
C LEU A 37 5.50 -9.87 -4.24
N SER A 38 6.33 -10.71 -3.63
CA SER A 38 6.43 -10.83 -2.16
C SER A 38 7.01 -9.58 -1.51
N LEU A 39 8.00 -8.93 -2.15
CA LEU A 39 8.58 -7.67 -1.68
C LEU A 39 7.58 -6.50 -1.75
N LEU A 40 6.68 -6.51 -2.72
CA LEU A 40 5.64 -5.47 -2.85
C LEU A 40 4.58 -5.57 -1.76
N VAL A 41 4.27 -6.78 -1.27
CA VAL A 41 3.24 -7.00 -0.24
C VAL A 41 3.69 -6.50 1.14
N SER A 42 4.97 -6.63 1.48
CA SER A 42 5.48 -6.28 2.82
C SER A 42 5.67 -4.77 3.06
N LEU A 43 5.63 -3.94 2.01
CA LEU A 43 5.76 -2.48 2.14
C LEU A 43 4.48 -1.81 2.67
N GLY A 44 3.33 -2.47 2.57
CA GLY A 44 2.02 -1.93 2.97
C GLY A 44 1.69 -2.07 4.46
N GLU A 45 2.61 -2.59 5.27
CA GLU A 45 2.35 -2.87 6.69
C GLU A 45 2.92 -1.82 7.66
N GLN A 46 3.68 -0.84 7.18
CA GLN A 46 4.36 0.13 8.04
C GLN A 46 3.79 1.53 7.85
N CYS A 47 3.73 2.29 8.93
CA CYS A 47 3.34 3.70 8.89
C CYS A 47 4.30 4.53 8.01
N ALA A 48 5.61 4.28 8.13
CA ALA A 48 6.64 4.90 7.33
C ALA A 48 7.79 3.90 7.13
N VAL A 49 8.46 3.98 5.97
CA VAL A 49 9.56 3.08 5.62
C VAL A 49 10.70 3.20 6.64
N GLY A 50 11.10 2.08 7.23
CA GLY A 50 12.21 2.02 8.17
C GLY A 50 11.87 2.45 9.61
N LEU A 51 10.59 2.70 9.90
CA LEU A 51 10.13 3.05 11.25
C LEU A 51 9.33 1.89 11.86
N THR A 52 9.79 1.38 12.99
CA THR A 52 9.01 0.43 13.79
C THR A 52 8.07 1.21 14.69
N THR A 53 6.77 1.01 14.49
CA THR A 53 5.70 1.72 15.21
C THR A 53 4.73 0.71 15.84
N PRO A 54 3.92 1.12 16.83
CA PRO A 54 2.94 0.25 17.46
C PRO A 54 1.84 -0.27 16.53
N GLY A 55 1.75 0.20 15.29
CA GLY A 55 0.69 -0.14 14.36
C GLY A 55 0.83 0.62 13.04
N ARG A 56 -0.28 0.70 12.31
CA ARG A 56 -0.35 1.34 10.99
C ARG A 56 -1.70 1.99 10.75
N THR A 57 -1.79 2.81 9.72
CA THR A 57 -3.07 3.33 9.23
C THR A 57 -3.37 2.85 7.81
N TRP A 58 -4.66 2.84 7.48
CA TRP A 58 -5.16 2.62 6.14
C TRP A 58 -6.15 3.72 5.75
N PRO A 59 -5.97 4.41 4.60
CA PRO A 59 -4.87 4.23 3.65
C PRO A 59 -3.49 4.60 4.23
N VAL A 60 -2.44 4.03 3.64
CA VAL A 60 -1.05 4.23 4.08
C VAL A 60 -0.52 5.57 3.55
N GLY A 61 0.20 6.31 4.40
CA GLY A 61 0.83 7.58 4.02
C GLY A 61 -0.14 8.75 3.92
N ASP A 62 0.23 9.78 3.17
CA ASP A 62 -0.60 10.98 3.03
C ASP A 62 -1.87 10.70 2.21
N ILE A 63 -2.97 11.33 2.62
CA ILE A 63 -4.32 11.03 2.15
C ILE A 63 -4.88 12.25 1.44
N ALA A 64 -5.31 12.08 0.19
CA ALA A 64 -6.06 13.07 -0.54
C ALA A 64 -7.51 12.61 -0.68
N VAL A 65 -8.45 13.47 -0.28
CA VAL A 65 -9.89 13.22 -0.35
C VAL A 65 -10.51 14.25 -1.30
N GLU A 66 -11.21 13.74 -2.30
CA GLU A 66 -11.95 14.59 -3.25
C GLU A 66 -13.10 15.33 -2.56
N HIS A 67 -13.50 16.45 -3.15
CA HIS A 67 -14.62 17.23 -2.63
C HIS A 67 -15.92 16.39 -2.54
N GLY A 68 -16.60 16.47 -1.39
CA GLY A 68 -17.85 15.73 -1.15
C GLY A 68 -17.69 14.23 -0.89
N LYS A 69 -16.45 13.70 -0.78
CA LYS A 69 -16.20 12.32 -0.38
C LYS A 69 -15.95 12.21 1.13
N PRO A 70 -16.35 11.08 1.76
CA PRO A 70 -16.06 10.85 3.17
C PRO A 70 -14.57 10.62 3.39
N LEU A 71 -14.07 11.07 4.55
CA LEU A 71 -12.73 10.72 5.03
C LEU A 71 -12.83 9.51 5.95
N ASN A 72 -12.14 8.43 5.57
CA ASN A 72 -12.02 7.22 6.38
C ASN A 72 -10.55 6.91 6.64
N ILE A 73 -10.16 6.84 7.91
CA ILE A 73 -8.81 6.42 8.32
C ILE A 73 -8.95 5.29 9.33
N THR A 74 -8.51 4.10 8.97
CA THR A 74 -8.44 2.97 9.91
C THR A 74 -7.07 2.98 10.58
N CYS A 75 -7.03 2.80 11.89
CA CYS A 75 -5.79 2.58 12.63
C CYS A 75 -5.81 1.17 13.22
N VAL A 76 -4.71 0.42 13.01
CA VAL A 76 -4.60 -0.98 13.39
C VAL A 76 -3.32 -1.18 14.18
N LEU A 77 -3.44 -1.77 15.37
CA LEU A 77 -2.30 -2.13 16.19
C LEU A 77 -1.54 -3.33 15.62
N ASN A 78 -0.23 -3.34 15.84
CA ASN A 78 0.61 -4.51 15.64
C ASN A 78 0.65 -5.29 16.97
N GLU A 79 -0.10 -6.39 17.04
CA GLU A 79 -0.24 -7.23 18.23
C GLU A 79 1.12 -7.66 18.79
N THR A 80 2.04 -8.12 17.95
CA THR A 80 3.38 -8.56 18.39
C THR A 80 4.17 -7.41 19.03
N PHE A 81 4.05 -6.21 18.49
CA PHE A 81 4.69 -5.03 19.07
C PHE A 81 4.02 -4.64 20.39
N ILE A 82 2.69 -4.65 20.44
CA ILE A 82 1.91 -4.26 21.63
C ILE A 82 2.16 -5.24 22.77
N ASP A 83 2.05 -6.54 22.55
CA ASP A 83 2.28 -7.55 23.57
C ASP A 83 3.67 -7.45 24.20
N ARG A 84 4.67 -7.08 23.39
CA ARG A 84 6.05 -6.94 23.85
C ARG A 84 6.32 -5.63 24.62
N ASN A 85 5.78 -4.51 24.14
CA ASN A 85 6.18 -3.17 24.61
C ASN A 85 5.11 -2.49 25.48
N PHE A 86 3.84 -2.76 25.20
CA PHE A 86 2.67 -2.14 25.82
C PHE A 86 1.60 -3.20 26.17
N PRO A 87 1.93 -4.20 26.98
CA PRO A 87 1.06 -5.36 27.21
C PRO A 87 -0.30 -4.95 27.78
N GLY A 88 -1.36 -5.60 27.28
CA GLY A 88 -2.75 -5.37 27.69
C GLY A 88 -3.43 -4.16 27.05
N LYS A 89 -2.75 -3.47 26.12
CA LYS A 89 -3.35 -2.38 25.34
C LYS A 89 -4.16 -2.91 24.16
N THR A 90 -5.29 -2.27 23.90
CA THR A 90 -6.25 -2.68 22.86
C THR A 90 -6.78 -1.46 22.08
N SER A 91 -7.74 -1.67 21.18
CA SER A 91 -8.43 -0.61 20.44
C SER A 91 -9.14 0.39 21.35
N ALA A 92 -9.52 0.00 22.58
CA ALA A 92 -10.08 0.92 23.57
C ALA A 92 -9.09 2.02 24.02
N ASP A 93 -7.78 1.78 23.86
CA ASP A 93 -6.72 2.73 24.14
C ASP A 93 -6.34 3.58 22.92
N LEU A 94 -6.88 3.28 21.73
CA LEU A 94 -6.60 4.04 20.52
C LEU A 94 -7.42 5.32 20.48
N VAL A 95 -6.79 6.37 19.97
CA VAL A 95 -7.41 7.68 19.75
C VAL A 95 -6.88 8.33 18.49
N PHE A 96 -7.72 9.17 17.87
CA PHE A 96 -7.30 10.05 16.80
C PHE A 96 -7.16 11.48 17.29
N PHE A 97 -6.13 12.16 16.80
CA PHE A 97 -5.94 13.60 16.94
C PHE A 97 -5.93 14.24 15.56
N LYS A 98 -6.53 15.43 15.46
CA LYS A 98 -6.38 16.35 14.36
C LYS A 98 -5.56 17.55 14.83
N GLY A 99 -4.35 17.69 14.31
CA GLY A 99 -3.36 18.61 14.87
C GLY A 99 -3.09 18.29 16.35
N GLN A 100 -3.46 19.22 17.24
CA GLN A 100 -3.31 19.08 18.69
C GLN A 100 -4.60 18.68 19.43
N HIS A 101 -5.72 18.52 18.72
CA HIS A 101 -7.02 18.25 19.31
C HIS A 101 -7.39 16.79 19.15
N GLU A 102 -7.85 16.14 20.23
CA GLU A 102 -8.44 14.82 20.13
C GLU A 102 -9.77 14.91 19.36
N VAL A 103 -9.99 13.97 18.44
CA VAL A 103 -11.22 13.91 17.65
C VAL A 103 -12.35 13.33 18.50
N ASP A 104 -13.53 13.91 18.41
CA ASP A 104 -14.71 13.44 19.16
C ASP A 104 -15.03 11.98 18.86
N SER A 105 -15.41 11.25 19.92
CA SER A 105 -15.75 9.82 19.84
C SER A 105 -16.91 9.50 18.89
N GLN A 106 -17.76 10.48 18.55
CA GLN A 106 -18.84 10.32 17.58
C GLN A 106 -18.35 9.98 16.16
N TYR A 107 -17.12 10.37 15.83
CA TYR A 107 -16.49 10.07 14.54
C TYR A 107 -15.64 8.80 14.58
N ILE A 108 -15.53 8.14 15.75
CA ILE A 108 -14.67 6.98 15.96
C ILE A 108 -15.52 5.71 16.07
N HIS A 109 -15.20 4.73 15.24
CA HIS A 109 -15.82 3.41 15.27
C HIS A 109 -14.80 2.36 15.68
N VAL A 110 -15.09 1.60 16.74
CA VAL A 110 -14.30 0.41 17.08
C VAL A 110 -14.66 -0.69 16.09
N LEU A 111 -13.68 -1.20 15.34
CA LEU A 111 -13.90 -2.25 14.36
C LEU A 111 -13.70 -3.64 14.99
N ASN A 112 -12.67 -3.79 15.82
CA ASN A 112 -12.36 -5.00 16.57
C ASN A 112 -11.43 -4.66 17.77
N GLU A 113 -10.86 -5.68 18.42
CA GLU A 113 -9.99 -5.52 19.58
C GLU A 113 -8.68 -4.77 19.32
N THR A 114 -8.25 -4.65 18.06
CA THR A 114 -6.95 -4.05 17.69
C THR A 114 -7.07 -2.86 16.75
N SER A 115 -8.29 -2.48 16.34
CA SER A 115 -8.48 -1.42 15.37
C SER A 115 -9.69 -0.53 15.62
N ILE A 116 -9.50 0.74 15.26
CA ILE A 116 -10.54 1.77 15.21
C ILE A 116 -10.54 2.44 13.83
N MET A 117 -11.66 3.04 13.46
CA MET A 117 -11.82 3.82 12.24
C MET A 117 -12.33 5.21 12.57
N LEU A 118 -11.63 6.23 12.09
CA LEU A 118 -12.14 7.58 11.94
C LEU A 118 -13.04 7.62 10.70
N ASN A 119 -14.28 8.07 10.84
CA ASN A 119 -15.21 8.30 9.74
C ASN A 119 -15.80 9.71 9.85
N ILE A 120 -15.52 10.55 8.84
CA ILE A 120 -16.12 11.87 8.69
C ILE A 120 -16.84 11.89 7.34
N THR A 121 -18.17 11.89 7.37
CA THR A 121 -18.98 11.73 6.16
C THR A 121 -18.88 12.92 5.20
N ASN A 122 -18.81 14.13 5.74
CA ASN A 122 -18.70 15.36 4.96
C ASN A 122 -17.60 16.26 5.54
N PRO A 123 -16.32 15.92 5.31
CA PRO A 123 -15.20 16.68 5.84
C PRO A 123 -15.12 18.06 5.18
N PRO A 124 -14.86 19.14 5.93
CA PRO A 124 -14.62 20.45 5.33
C PRO A 124 -13.30 20.44 4.53
N PRO A 125 -13.14 21.33 3.53
CA PRO A 125 -11.86 21.49 2.84
C PRO A 125 -10.75 21.85 3.83
N GLU A 126 -9.65 21.10 3.81
CA GLU A 126 -8.56 21.25 4.76
C GLU A 126 -7.25 20.64 4.28
N ASN A 127 -6.16 20.99 4.96
CA ASN A 127 -4.85 20.39 4.81
C ASN A 127 -4.20 20.29 6.19
N GLU A 128 -4.41 19.17 6.87
CA GLU A 128 -4.11 19.01 8.30
C GLU A 128 -3.50 17.65 8.61
N MET A 129 -2.71 17.59 9.68
CA MET A 129 -2.13 16.35 10.19
C MET A 129 -3.11 15.61 11.07
N TYR A 130 -3.33 14.33 10.74
CA TYR A 130 -4.05 13.39 11.58
C TYR A 130 -3.07 12.41 12.23
N TYR A 131 -3.28 12.12 13.50
CA TYR A 131 -2.44 11.22 14.28
C TYR A 131 -3.29 10.14 14.89
N CYS A 132 -2.96 8.87 14.62
CA CYS A 132 -3.40 7.79 15.49
C CYS A 132 -2.40 7.64 16.63
N LYS A 133 -2.89 7.67 17.87
CA LYS A 133 -2.08 7.52 19.07
C LYS A 133 -2.66 6.44 19.97
N LEU A 134 -1.78 5.82 20.76
CA LEU A 134 -2.11 4.86 21.79
C LEU A 134 -2.03 5.56 23.16
N ARG A 135 -3.11 5.52 23.94
CA ARG A 135 -3.15 6.02 25.31
C ARG A 135 -2.32 5.14 26.24
N LEU A 136 -1.46 5.77 27.01
CA LEU A 136 -0.59 5.11 27.99
C LEU A 136 -0.88 5.62 29.40
N ASP A 137 -0.69 4.75 30.39
CA ASP A 137 -0.71 5.18 31.78
C ASP A 137 0.60 5.93 32.08
N LYS A 138 0.48 7.23 32.36
CA LYS A 138 1.59 8.11 32.71
C LYS A 138 2.41 7.61 33.90
N ARG A 139 1.79 6.86 34.82
CA ARG A 139 2.46 6.26 35.98
C ARG A 139 3.45 5.16 35.58
N ILE A 140 3.20 4.49 34.46
CA ILE A 140 3.99 3.35 33.98
C ILE A 140 5.01 3.80 32.93
N TYR A 141 4.60 4.64 31.97
CA TYR A 141 5.41 4.92 30.77
C TYR A 141 6.01 6.32 30.71
N HIS A 142 5.78 7.18 31.72
CA HIS A 142 6.24 8.58 31.78
C HIS A 142 5.78 9.47 30.60
N LYS A 143 4.88 8.97 29.75
CA LYS A 143 4.22 9.69 28.66
C LYS A 143 2.75 9.29 28.63
N GLU A 144 1.90 10.19 28.16
CA GLU A 144 0.44 9.97 28.09
C GLU A 144 0.03 9.27 26.79
N TYR A 145 0.82 9.43 25.73
CA TYR A 145 0.52 8.88 24.42
C TYR A 145 1.77 8.31 23.76
N GLU A 146 1.58 7.26 22.98
CA GLU A 146 2.54 6.79 21.98
C GLU A 146 2.00 7.02 20.57
N ALA A 147 2.84 7.51 19.67
CA ALA A 147 2.46 7.67 18.27
C ALA A 147 2.35 6.29 17.59
N VAL A 148 1.17 5.97 17.04
CA VAL A 148 0.96 4.76 16.23
C VAL A 148 1.28 5.08 14.77
N CYS A 149 0.64 6.10 14.22
CA CYS A 149 0.94 6.59 12.89
C CYS A 149 0.48 8.03 12.69
N LEU A 150 1.03 8.70 11.68
CA LEU A 150 0.70 10.06 11.28
C LEU A 150 0.41 10.10 9.78
N ASN A 151 -0.61 10.85 9.39
CA ASN A 151 -1.02 11.01 7.99
C ASN A 151 -1.30 12.50 7.75
N LYS A 152 -0.72 13.09 6.70
CA LYS A 152 -1.19 14.39 6.23
C LYS A 152 -2.43 14.18 5.39
N VAL A 153 -3.50 14.92 5.68
CA VAL A 153 -4.79 14.77 4.99
C VAL A 153 -5.14 16.07 4.29
N ALA A 154 -5.35 15.99 2.98
CA ALA A 154 -5.85 17.07 2.15
C ALA A 154 -7.27 16.75 1.67
N VAL A 155 -8.25 17.60 2.01
CA VAL A 155 -9.65 17.44 1.62
C VAL A 155 -10.04 18.55 0.64
N GLY A 156 -10.78 18.18 -0.41
CA GLY A 156 -11.18 19.12 -1.46
C GLY A 156 -10.19 19.18 -2.61
N CYS A 157 -9.38 18.14 -2.80
CA CYS A 157 -8.59 18.01 -4.02
C CYS A 157 -9.54 17.81 -5.21
N GLU A 158 -9.53 18.74 -6.16
CA GLU A 158 -9.99 18.47 -7.52
C GLU A 158 -8.82 17.83 -8.25
N TYR A 159 -8.94 16.58 -8.70
CA TYR A 159 -8.04 16.08 -9.73
C TYR A 159 -8.59 16.59 -11.07
N PRO A 160 -7.97 17.60 -11.72
CA PRO A 160 -8.37 17.90 -13.07
C PRO A 160 -7.90 16.73 -13.94
N LEU A 161 -8.81 16.18 -14.74
CA LEU A 161 -8.54 15.18 -15.79
C LEU A 161 -7.33 15.53 -16.69
N LEU A 162 -6.87 16.78 -16.67
CA LEU A 162 -5.68 17.28 -17.35
C LEU A 162 -4.34 16.72 -16.83
N ILE A 163 -4.22 16.29 -15.57
CA ILE A 163 -2.93 15.78 -15.04
C ILE A 163 -2.61 14.37 -15.55
N MET A 164 -3.62 13.57 -15.93
CA MET A 164 -3.38 12.28 -16.60
C MET A 164 -2.76 12.44 -18.00
N MET A 165 -2.85 13.61 -18.62
CA MET A 165 -2.18 13.88 -19.90
C MET A 165 -0.74 14.35 -19.75
N ALA A 166 -0.32 14.76 -18.55
CA ALA A 166 1.04 15.27 -18.30
C ALA A 166 2.07 14.15 -17.99
N ILE A 167 1.63 12.90 -17.79
CA ILE A 167 2.50 11.74 -17.57
C ILE A 167 2.71 10.93 -18.87
N LEU A 168 2.08 11.33 -19.98
CA LEU A 168 2.18 10.67 -21.29
C LEU A 168 2.94 11.47 -22.35
N PHE A 169 3.72 12.49 -21.97
CA PHE A 169 4.65 13.19 -22.86
C PHE A 169 6.08 13.15 -22.35
#